data_AF-A0A0E0EX25-F1
#
_entry.id   AF-A0A0E0EX25-F1
#
_cell.length_a   1.000
_cell.length_b   1.000
_cell.length_c   1.000
_cell.angle_alpha   90.00
_cell.angle_beta   90.00
_cell.angle_gamma   90.00
#
_symmetry.space_group_name_H-M   'P 1'
#
loop_
_entity.id
_entity.type
_entity.pdbx_description
1 polymer ?
#
loop_
_entity_poly.entity_id
_entity_poly.type
_entity_poly.pdbx_seq_one_letter_code
_entity_poly.pdbx_strand_id
1 'polypeptide(L)'
;MSDLLLASSPVHKKVPVLIHNGKPICESRIILEYIIDEVFPVDGAALLPADPYDWAVARFWAAYIDDKFVAPWAPMFKGKTEEEKAEGIKQILAAVETLEGALKGCSKEKPFFGGGTVGLVDIMLGAHIPGVRATEVLTGAKIFNAAITPLLALWTERFGELDTPKKVLPDVNGMVEYVKRRQAQ
;
A
#
# COMPACT_ATOMS: atom_id res chain seq x y z
N MET A 1 16.54 15.59 8.83
CA MET A 1 15.07 15.69 8.92
C MET A 1 14.71 17.16 8.86
N SER A 2 13.67 17.58 8.11
CA SER A 2 13.30 19.01 7.98
C SER A 2 12.58 19.53 9.24
N ASP A 3 12.82 20.80 9.60
CA ASP A 3 12.16 21.47 10.73
C ASP A 3 10.64 21.49 10.57
N LEU A 4 10.15 21.67 9.34
CA LEU A 4 8.72 21.63 9.04
C LEU A 4 8.08 20.28 9.42
N LEU A 5 8.79 19.18 9.15
CA LEU A 5 8.30 17.83 9.47
C LEU A 5 8.31 17.60 10.98
N LEU A 6 9.36 18.03 11.68
CA LEU A 6 9.44 17.90 13.13
C LEU A 6 8.33 18.70 13.84
N ALA A 7 7.99 19.88 13.32
CA ALA A 7 6.89 20.68 13.83
C ALA A 7 5.51 20.06 13.50
N SER A 8 5.36 19.46 12.33
CA SER A 8 4.07 18.96 11.83
C SER A 8 3.75 17.52 12.27
N SER A 9 4.76 16.70 12.59
CA SER A 9 4.63 15.34 13.13
C SER A 9 5.55 15.16 14.35
N PRO A 10 5.28 15.86 15.47
CA PRO A 10 6.21 15.86 16.61
C PRO A 10 6.29 14.50 17.30
N VAL A 11 5.21 13.70 17.25
CA VAL A 11 5.12 12.38 17.90
C VAL A 11 5.92 11.33 17.13
N HIS A 12 5.60 11.12 15.86
CA HIS A 12 6.18 10.03 15.07
C HIS A 12 7.37 10.46 14.21
N LYS A 13 7.47 11.76 13.86
CA LYS A 13 8.53 12.32 13.01
C LYS A 13 8.61 11.59 11.67
N LYS A 14 7.46 11.18 11.14
CA LYS A 14 7.30 10.36 9.94
C LYS A 14 6.45 11.09 8.89
N VAL A 15 6.69 10.72 7.64
CA VAL A 15 5.83 11.04 6.50
C VAL A 15 4.92 9.85 6.19
N PRO A 16 3.74 10.07 5.56
CA PRO A 16 3.21 11.34 5.09
C PRO A 16 2.61 12.23 6.21
N VAL A 17 2.59 13.55 5.94
CA VAL A 17 1.85 14.55 6.71
C VAL A 17 1.09 15.42 5.73
N LEU A 18 -0.23 15.50 5.87
CA LEU A 18 -1.07 16.45 5.14
C LEU A 18 -1.20 17.72 5.98
N ILE A 19 -0.96 18.90 5.40
CA ILE A 19 -1.21 20.18 6.06
C ILE A 19 -2.38 20.85 5.36
N HIS A 20 -3.57 20.79 5.96
CA HIS A 20 -4.77 21.44 5.44
C HIS A 20 -5.10 22.67 6.27
N ASN A 21 -5.07 23.86 5.65
CA ASN A 21 -5.30 25.15 6.32
C ASN A 21 -4.42 25.37 7.56
N GLY A 22 -3.13 25.03 7.43
CA GLY A 22 -2.14 25.15 8.51
C GLY A 22 -2.25 24.09 9.61
N LYS A 23 -3.20 23.14 9.50
CA LYS A 23 -3.39 22.07 10.48
C LYS A 23 -2.80 20.76 9.96
N PRO A 24 -1.81 20.16 10.65
CA PRO A 24 -1.20 18.93 10.23
C PRO A 24 -2.05 17.71 10.61
N ILE A 25 -2.08 16.73 9.70
CA ILE A 25 -2.71 15.41 9.86
C ILE A 25 -1.67 14.38 9.46
N CYS A 26 -1.40 13.43 10.36
CA CYS A 26 -0.37 12.39 10.19
C CYS A 26 -1.01 11.04 9.85
N GLU A 27 -0.17 10.08 9.45
CA GLU A 27 -0.51 8.70 9.09
C GLU A 27 -1.31 8.60 7.78
N SER A 28 -0.80 7.82 6.81
CA SER A 28 -1.38 7.72 5.46
C SER A 28 -2.85 7.33 5.48
N ARG A 29 -3.24 6.34 6.28
CA ARG A 29 -4.63 5.88 6.37
C ARG A 29 -5.55 6.93 6.98
N ILE A 30 -5.12 7.62 8.04
CA ILE A 30 -5.90 8.70 8.66
C ILE A 30 -6.03 9.90 7.71
N ILE A 31 -4.97 10.23 6.97
CA ILE A 31 -4.99 11.26 5.93
C ILE A 31 -6.00 10.89 4.84
N LEU A 32 -6.02 9.65 4.37
CA LEU A 32 -6.98 9.19 3.36
C LEU A 32 -8.42 9.27 3.88
N GLU A 33 -8.68 8.80 5.11
CA GLU A 33 -9.99 8.91 5.76
C GLU A 33 -10.45 10.37 5.85
N TYR A 34 -9.57 11.29 6.28
CA TYR A 34 -9.87 12.72 6.32
C TYR A 34 -10.18 13.31 4.94
N ILE A 35 -9.39 12.96 3.92
CA ILE A 35 -9.62 13.43 2.55
C ILE A 35 -10.99 12.97 2.05
N ILE A 36 -11.34 11.71 2.31
CA ILE A 36 -12.58 11.09 1.88
C ILE A 36 -13.79 11.69 2.60
N ASP A 37 -13.73 11.81 3.93
CA ASP A 37 -14.88 12.18 4.75
C ASP A 37 -15.10 13.71 4.78
N GLU A 38 -14.03 14.51 4.74
CA GLU A 38 -14.10 15.95 5.04
C GLU A 38 -13.69 16.87 3.88
N VAL A 39 -12.68 16.50 3.10
CA VAL A 39 -12.11 17.42 2.09
C VAL A 39 -12.83 17.30 0.75
N PHE A 40 -13.10 16.08 0.30
CA PHE A 40 -13.81 15.79 -0.93
C PHE A 40 -14.93 14.79 -0.66
N PRO A 41 -15.96 15.12 0.13
CA PRO A 41 -16.98 14.15 0.54
C PRO A 41 -17.75 13.53 -0.63
N VAL A 42 -17.93 14.26 -1.74
CA VAL A 42 -18.64 13.74 -2.92
C VAL A 42 -17.74 12.82 -3.76
N ASP A 43 -16.56 13.30 -4.16
CA ASP A 43 -15.64 12.52 -5.01
C ASP A 43 -14.92 11.42 -4.22
N GLY A 44 -14.62 11.68 -2.95
CA GLY A 44 -13.99 10.76 -2.01
C GLY A 44 -14.91 9.62 -1.58
N ALA A 45 -16.23 9.86 -1.46
CA ALA A 45 -17.19 8.77 -1.24
C ALA A 45 -17.15 7.71 -2.34
N ALA A 46 -16.69 8.04 -3.56
CA ALA A 46 -16.51 7.05 -4.63
C ALA A 46 -15.39 6.03 -4.34
N LEU A 47 -14.51 6.30 -3.35
CA LEU A 47 -13.45 5.38 -2.92
C LEU A 47 -13.92 4.39 -1.84
N LEU A 48 -15.11 4.59 -1.28
CA LEU A 48 -15.68 3.72 -0.26
C LEU A 48 -17.00 3.10 -0.75
N PRO A 49 -17.31 1.87 -0.34
CA PRO A 49 -18.65 1.32 -0.53
C PRO A 49 -19.69 2.16 0.22
N ALA A 50 -20.86 2.36 -0.39
CA ALA A 50 -21.97 3.10 0.23
C ALA A 50 -22.61 2.33 1.40
N ASP A 51 -22.53 1.00 1.39
CA ASP A 51 -23.06 0.16 2.44
C ASP A 51 -22.11 0.17 3.67
N PRO A 52 -22.61 0.43 4.90
CA PRO A 52 -21.76 0.51 6.09
C PRO A 52 -20.99 -0.77 6.41
N TYR A 53 -21.51 -1.94 6.05
CA TYR A 53 -20.82 -3.20 6.25
C TYR A 53 -19.68 -3.36 5.25
N ASP A 54 -19.94 -3.14 3.95
CA ASP A 54 -18.90 -3.16 2.92
C ASP A 54 -17.80 -2.12 3.21
N TRP A 55 -18.17 -0.97 3.80
CA TRP A 55 -17.24 0.04 4.28
C TRP A 55 -16.32 -0.47 5.40
N ALA A 56 -16.87 -1.13 6.42
CA ALA A 56 -16.09 -1.74 7.49
C ALA A 56 -15.15 -2.82 6.96
N VAL A 57 -15.59 -3.61 5.97
CA VAL A 57 -14.76 -4.61 5.28
C VAL A 57 -13.58 -3.96 4.55
N ALA A 58 -13.79 -2.84 3.84
CA ALA A 58 -12.72 -2.12 3.18
C ALA A 58 -11.67 -1.60 4.18
N ARG A 59 -12.10 -1.04 5.33
CA ARG A 59 -11.21 -0.60 6.40
C ARG A 59 -10.44 -1.75 7.04
N PHE A 60 -11.08 -2.90 7.22
CA PHE A 60 -10.41 -4.11 7.70
C PHE A 60 -9.26 -4.51 6.78
N TRP A 61 -9.49 -4.55 5.47
CA TRP A 61 -8.44 -4.90 4.50
C TRP A 61 -7.33 -3.86 4.43
N ALA A 62 -7.65 -2.57 4.57
CA ALA A 62 -6.64 -1.51 4.67
C ALA A 62 -5.73 -1.73 5.89
N ALA A 63 -6.30 -2.06 7.05
CA ALA A 63 -5.51 -2.39 8.25
C ALA A 63 -4.70 -3.68 8.08
N TYR A 64 -5.27 -4.70 7.43
CA TYR A 64 -4.55 -5.94 7.10
C TYR A 64 -3.31 -5.67 6.23
N ILE A 65 -3.42 -4.76 5.25
CA ILE A 65 -2.28 -4.36 4.42
C ILE A 65 -1.18 -3.76 5.29
N ASP A 66 -1.48 -2.80 6.16
CA ASP A 66 -0.49 -2.20 7.05
C ASP A 66 0.19 -3.26 7.94
N ASP A 67 -0.60 -4.12 8.58
CA ASP A 67 -0.12 -5.05 9.61
C ASP A 67 0.56 -6.31 9.05
N LYS A 68 0.08 -6.83 7.93
CA LYS A 68 0.49 -8.15 7.40
C LYS A 68 1.29 -8.07 6.12
N PHE A 69 1.03 -7.05 5.29
CA PHE A 69 1.75 -6.88 4.04
C PHE A 69 2.91 -5.89 4.18
N VAL A 70 2.73 -4.75 4.86
CA VAL A 70 3.72 -3.68 4.95
C VAL A 70 4.67 -3.87 6.13
N ALA A 71 4.16 -4.21 7.33
CA ALA A 71 5.00 -4.36 8.53
C ALA A 71 6.21 -5.31 8.34
N PRO A 72 6.11 -6.46 7.63
CA PRO A 72 7.26 -7.36 7.42
C PRO A 72 8.39 -6.78 6.57
N TRP A 73 8.17 -5.68 5.84
CA TRP A 73 9.23 -5.03 5.06
C TRP A 73 10.33 -4.42 5.94
N ALA A 74 9.96 -3.95 7.13
CA ALA A 74 10.91 -3.37 8.07
C ALA A 74 11.97 -4.39 8.54
N PRO A 75 11.61 -5.57 9.09
CA PRO A 75 12.58 -6.60 9.42
C PRO A 75 13.23 -7.22 8.17
N MET A 76 12.54 -7.31 7.03
CA MET A 76 13.17 -7.81 5.79
C MET A 76 14.36 -6.93 5.33
N PHE A 77 14.26 -5.60 5.47
CA PHE A 77 15.36 -4.71 5.08
C PHE A 77 16.38 -4.43 6.17
N LYS A 78 15.99 -4.54 7.45
CA LYS A 78 16.88 -4.29 8.60
C LYS A 78 17.42 -5.55 9.26
N GLY A 79 16.94 -6.71 8.83
CA GLY A 79 17.35 -8.02 9.34
C GLY A 79 18.85 -8.22 9.14
N LYS A 80 19.50 -8.68 10.19
CA LYS A 80 20.95 -8.92 10.21
C LYS A 80 21.29 -10.33 9.71
N THR A 81 20.33 -11.24 9.77
CA THR A 81 20.50 -12.62 9.33
C THR A 81 19.65 -12.93 8.10
N GLU A 82 20.06 -13.94 7.33
CA GLU A 82 19.30 -14.38 6.16
C GLU A 82 17.96 -15.02 6.57
N GLU A 83 17.87 -15.61 7.76
CA GLU A 83 16.62 -16.15 8.32
C GLU A 83 15.59 -15.04 8.58
N GLU A 84 16.00 -13.91 9.14
CA GLU A 84 15.11 -12.77 9.38
C GLU A 84 14.56 -12.20 8.06
N LYS A 85 15.41 -12.11 7.04
CA LYS A 85 15.01 -11.66 5.70
C LYS A 85 14.05 -12.65 5.04
N ALA A 86 14.35 -13.95 5.12
CA ALA A 86 13.53 -15.00 4.55
C ALA A 86 12.14 -15.09 5.23
N GLU A 87 12.07 -14.93 6.55
CA GLU A 87 10.79 -14.90 7.26
C GLU A 87 9.95 -13.67 6.86
N GLY A 88 10.58 -12.50 6.65
CA GLY A 88 9.90 -11.32 6.10
C GLY A 88 9.27 -11.58 4.73
N ILE A 89 10.03 -12.18 3.80
CA ILE A 89 9.52 -12.55 2.47
C ILE A 89 8.35 -13.55 2.59
N LYS A 90 8.49 -14.57 3.45
CA LYS A 90 7.45 -15.57 3.68
C LYS A 90 6.16 -14.95 4.23
N GLN A 91 6.26 -13.99 5.15
CA GLN A 91 5.10 -13.26 5.67
C GLN A 91 4.41 -12.41 4.60
N ILE A 92 5.20 -11.74 3.74
CA ILE A 92 4.67 -10.97 2.61
C ILE A 92 3.92 -11.90 1.64
N LEU A 93 4.49 -13.04 1.28
CA LEU A 93 3.86 -14.01 0.38
C LEU A 93 2.54 -14.54 0.95
N ALA A 94 2.51 -14.90 2.24
CA ALA A 94 1.29 -15.33 2.92
C ALA A 94 0.21 -14.23 2.96
N ALA A 95 0.61 -12.97 3.15
CA ALA A 95 -0.31 -11.84 3.09
C ALA A 95 -0.88 -11.64 1.68
N VAL A 96 -0.06 -11.80 0.63
CA VAL A 96 -0.48 -11.72 -0.77
C VAL A 96 -1.47 -12.83 -1.13
N GLU A 97 -1.25 -14.06 -0.69
CA GLU A 97 -2.21 -15.16 -0.88
C GLU A 97 -3.56 -14.88 -0.19
N THR A 98 -3.52 -14.26 1.00
CA THR A 98 -4.76 -13.86 1.69
C THR A 98 -5.47 -12.74 0.93
N LEU A 99 -4.73 -11.75 0.42
CA LEU A 99 -5.26 -10.64 -0.37
C LEU A 99 -5.84 -11.10 -1.71
N GLU A 100 -5.34 -12.19 -2.30
CA GLU A 100 -5.93 -12.82 -3.50
C GLU A 100 -7.37 -13.29 -3.22
N GLY A 101 -7.57 -13.96 -2.08
CA GLY A 101 -8.91 -14.37 -1.63
C GLY A 101 -9.81 -13.17 -1.33
N ALA A 102 -9.24 -12.12 -0.74
CA ALA A 102 -9.94 -10.87 -0.48
C ALA A 102 -10.40 -10.19 -1.78
N LEU A 103 -9.54 -10.12 -2.79
CA LEU A 103 -9.87 -9.54 -4.09
C LEU A 103 -11.02 -10.33 -4.74
N LYS A 104 -10.97 -11.66 -4.71
CA LYS A 104 -12.04 -12.51 -5.22
C LYS A 104 -13.38 -12.24 -4.51
N GLY A 105 -13.36 -12.10 -3.18
CA GLY A 105 -14.56 -11.86 -2.38
C GLY A 105 -15.14 -10.45 -2.55
N CYS A 106 -14.29 -9.43 -2.55
CA CYS A 106 -14.71 -8.02 -2.57
C CYS A 106 -15.11 -7.55 -3.98
N SER A 107 -14.41 -8.02 -5.01
CA SER A 107 -14.56 -7.48 -6.37
C SER A 107 -15.90 -7.78 -7.03
N LYS A 108 -16.63 -8.82 -6.59
CA LYS A 108 -17.85 -9.30 -7.25
C LYS A 108 -17.60 -9.53 -8.76
N GLU A 109 -16.48 -10.19 -9.07
CA GLU A 109 -15.98 -10.48 -10.43
C GLU A 109 -15.56 -9.26 -11.26
N LYS A 110 -15.35 -8.11 -10.61
CA LYS A 110 -14.90 -6.87 -11.26
C LYS A 110 -13.37 -6.66 -11.08
N PRO A 111 -12.78 -5.63 -11.71
CA PRO A 111 -11.33 -5.51 -11.77
C PRO A 111 -10.59 -5.14 -10.47
N PHE A 112 -11.28 -4.54 -9.50
CA PHE A 112 -10.68 -3.91 -8.32
C PHE A 112 -11.30 -4.42 -7.01
N PHE A 113 -10.65 -4.14 -5.88
CA PHE A 113 -11.22 -4.41 -4.56
C PHE A 113 -12.49 -3.57 -4.33
N GLY A 114 -12.51 -2.33 -4.83
CA GLY A 114 -13.72 -1.48 -4.92
C GLY A 114 -14.75 -1.97 -5.95
N GLY A 115 -14.53 -3.12 -6.58
CA GLY A 115 -15.36 -3.66 -7.63
C GLY A 115 -15.05 -3.05 -8.98
N GLY A 116 -15.96 -2.22 -9.49
CA GLY A 116 -15.86 -1.66 -10.85
C GLY A 116 -14.87 -0.51 -10.97
N THR A 117 -14.54 0.11 -9.84
CA THR A 117 -13.68 1.29 -9.71
C THR A 117 -12.67 1.06 -8.60
N VAL A 118 -11.59 1.84 -8.63
CA VAL A 118 -10.58 1.87 -7.56
C VAL A 118 -11.23 2.31 -6.25
N GLY A 119 -11.04 1.53 -5.19
CA GLY A 119 -11.46 1.87 -3.83
C GLY A 119 -10.28 2.04 -2.86
N LEU A 120 -10.60 2.23 -1.58
CA LEU A 120 -9.61 2.41 -0.51
C LEU A 120 -8.53 1.31 -0.50
N VAL A 121 -8.94 0.05 -0.59
CA VAL A 121 -8.01 -1.09 -0.54
C VAL A 121 -7.07 -1.10 -1.75
N ASP A 122 -7.58 -0.74 -2.93
CA ASP A 122 -6.77 -0.62 -4.15
C ASP A 122 -5.70 0.47 -3.99
N ILE A 123 -6.06 1.62 -3.40
CA ILE A 123 -5.10 2.71 -3.14
C ILE A 123 -4.04 2.27 -2.13
N MET A 124 -4.46 1.64 -1.03
CA MET A 124 -3.56 1.20 0.04
C MET A 124 -2.56 0.15 -0.47
N LEU A 125 -3.01 -0.85 -1.21
CA LEU A 125 -2.12 -1.87 -1.77
C LEU A 125 -1.30 -1.32 -2.94
N GLY A 126 -1.94 -0.56 -3.84
CA GLY A 126 -1.36 -0.04 -5.08
C GLY A 126 -0.20 0.92 -4.84
N ALA A 127 -0.22 1.69 -3.76
CA ALA A 127 0.88 2.55 -3.34
C ALA A 127 2.22 1.79 -3.14
N HIS A 128 2.15 0.47 -2.91
CA HIS A 128 3.31 -0.36 -2.62
C HIS A 128 3.87 -1.09 -3.85
N ILE A 129 3.23 -1.01 -5.03
CA ILE A 129 3.67 -1.69 -6.26
C ILE A 129 5.15 -1.40 -6.60
N PRO A 130 5.65 -0.15 -6.54
CA PRO A 130 7.06 0.12 -6.82
C PRO A 130 8.02 -0.55 -5.82
N GLY A 131 7.62 -0.58 -4.54
CA GLY A 131 8.36 -1.28 -3.50
C GLY A 131 8.42 -2.79 -3.77
N VAL A 132 7.27 -3.39 -4.11
CA VAL A 132 7.15 -4.80 -4.53
C VAL A 132 8.12 -5.11 -5.64
N ARG A 133 8.03 -4.39 -6.77
CA ARG A 133 8.90 -4.60 -7.92
C ARG A 133 10.38 -4.44 -7.58
N ALA A 134 10.74 -3.48 -6.73
CA ALA A 134 12.12 -3.32 -6.27
C ALA A 134 12.60 -4.52 -5.43
N THR A 135 11.76 -5.06 -4.55
CA THR A 135 12.09 -6.26 -3.78
C THR A 135 12.24 -7.49 -4.67
N GLU A 136 11.39 -7.66 -5.67
CA GLU A 136 11.52 -8.75 -6.65
C GLU A 136 12.86 -8.66 -7.40
N VAL A 137 13.28 -7.46 -7.81
CA VAL A 137 14.60 -7.24 -8.44
C VAL A 137 15.75 -7.58 -7.49
N LEU A 138 15.65 -7.21 -6.21
CA LEU A 138 16.73 -7.38 -5.24
C LEU A 138 16.85 -8.81 -4.70
N THR A 139 15.74 -9.53 -4.60
CA THR A 139 15.68 -10.85 -3.94
C THR A 139 15.46 -12.00 -4.91
N GLY A 140 14.99 -11.72 -6.13
CA GLY A 140 14.54 -12.72 -7.09
C GLY A 140 13.18 -13.36 -6.74
N ALA A 141 12.56 -12.97 -5.63
CA ALA A 141 11.22 -13.43 -5.28
C ALA A 141 10.19 -12.93 -6.29
N LYS A 142 9.07 -13.65 -6.40
CA LYS A 142 7.89 -13.21 -7.17
C LYS A 142 6.74 -13.02 -6.20
N ILE A 143 6.43 -11.77 -5.87
CA ILE A 143 5.44 -11.41 -4.84
C ILE A 143 4.04 -11.49 -5.45
N PHE A 144 3.76 -10.72 -6.51
CA PHE A 144 2.50 -10.84 -7.26
C PHE A 144 2.67 -11.86 -8.40
N ASN A 145 2.72 -13.13 -8.01
CA ASN A 145 3.01 -14.24 -8.93
C ASN A 145 1.74 -14.78 -9.57
N ALA A 146 1.59 -14.65 -10.89
CA ALA A 146 0.40 -15.12 -11.61
C ALA A 146 0.10 -16.63 -11.47
N ALA A 147 1.10 -17.45 -11.10
CA ALA A 147 0.89 -18.88 -10.85
C ALA A 147 0.22 -19.18 -9.50
N ILE A 148 0.30 -18.25 -8.54
CA ILE A 148 -0.20 -18.41 -7.16
C ILE A 148 -1.35 -17.43 -6.91
N THR A 149 -1.17 -16.18 -7.32
CA THR A 149 -2.11 -15.07 -7.15
C THR A 149 -2.46 -14.41 -8.49
N PRO A 150 -3.15 -15.15 -9.39
CA PRO A 150 -3.49 -14.67 -10.73
C PRO A 150 -4.34 -13.40 -10.76
N LEU A 151 -5.27 -13.23 -9.81
CA LEU A 151 -6.13 -12.04 -9.76
C LEU A 151 -5.32 -10.81 -9.36
N LEU A 152 -4.44 -10.92 -8.36
CA LEU A 152 -3.57 -9.83 -7.94
C LEU A 152 -2.51 -9.49 -9.00
N ALA A 153 -1.96 -10.49 -9.70
CA ALA A 153 -1.07 -10.23 -10.82
C ALA A 153 -1.77 -9.39 -11.90
N LEU A 154 -2.99 -9.75 -12.26
CA LEU A 154 -3.78 -9.01 -13.24
C LEU A 154 -4.22 -7.63 -12.72
N TRP A 155 -4.60 -7.54 -11.45
CA TRP A 155 -4.93 -6.29 -10.77
C TRP A 155 -3.74 -5.32 -10.76
N THR A 156 -2.51 -5.82 -10.54
CA THR A 156 -1.29 -5.01 -10.51
C THR A 156 -1.06 -4.32 -11.85
N GLU A 157 -1.22 -5.05 -12.95
CA GLU A 157 -1.10 -4.48 -14.30
C GLU A 157 -2.20 -3.45 -14.56
N ARG A 158 -3.46 -3.78 -14.25
CA ARG A 158 -4.59 -2.84 -14.43
C ARG A 158 -4.44 -1.57 -13.63
N PHE A 159 -4.03 -1.67 -12.37
CA PHE A 159 -3.81 -0.51 -11.49
C PHE A 159 -2.63 0.32 -11.98
N GLY A 160 -1.54 -0.33 -12.41
CA GLY A 160 -0.38 0.34 -12.98
C GLY A 160 -0.66 1.06 -14.30
N GLU A 161 -1.67 0.64 -15.04
CA GLU A 161 -2.08 1.27 -16.31
C GLU A 161 -2.91 2.55 -16.12
N LEU A 162 -3.42 2.82 -14.92
CA LEU A 162 -4.19 4.03 -14.62
C LEU A 162 -3.32 5.30 -14.69
N ASP A 163 -3.91 6.39 -15.18
CA ASP A 163 -3.20 7.67 -15.37
C ASP A 163 -2.59 8.23 -14.09
N THR A 164 -3.29 8.11 -12.95
CA THR A 164 -2.83 8.67 -11.67
C THR A 164 -1.62 7.91 -11.14
N PRO A 165 -1.67 6.57 -10.93
CA PRO A 165 -0.50 5.76 -10.60
C PRO A 165 0.73 6.01 -11.48
N LYS A 166 0.57 6.08 -12.81
CA LYS A 166 1.69 6.38 -13.73
C LYS A 166 2.39 7.70 -13.45
N LYS A 167 1.66 8.71 -12.96
CA LYS A 167 2.18 10.05 -12.68
C LYS A 167 2.83 10.18 -11.31
N VAL A 168 2.33 9.43 -10.32
CA VAL A 168 2.70 9.65 -8.90
C VAL A 168 3.58 8.56 -8.32
N LEU A 169 3.53 7.34 -8.86
CA LEU A 169 4.35 6.25 -8.36
C LEU A 169 5.81 6.43 -8.83
N PRO A 170 6.80 6.23 -7.93
CA PRO A 170 8.20 6.27 -8.32
C PRO A 170 8.53 5.15 -9.31
N ASP A 171 9.55 5.38 -10.13
CA ASP A 171 10.07 4.35 -11.01
C ASP A 171 10.77 3.24 -10.21
N VAL A 172 10.79 2.04 -10.77
CA VAL A 172 11.33 0.85 -10.09
C VAL A 172 12.83 1.00 -9.80
N ASN A 173 13.61 1.59 -10.72
CA ASN A 173 15.05 1.75 -10.54
C ASN A 173 15.35 2.74 -9.40
N GLY A 174 14.63 3.85 -9.36
CA GLY A 174 14.69 4.82 -8.26
C GLY A 174 14.38 4.17 -6.91
N MET A 175 13.39 3.27 -6.87
CA MET A 175 13.08 2.51 -5.66
C MET A 175 14.15 1.49 -5.27
N VAL A 176 14.72 0.76 -6.23
CA VAL A 176 15.84 -0.16 -5.98
C VAL A 176 17.03 0.58 -5.37
N GLU A 177 17.41 1.72 -5.94
CA GLU A 177 18.53 2.53 -5.42
C GLU A 177 18.22 3.15 -4.06
N TYR A 178 16.97 3.50 -3.79
CA TYR A 178 16.55 3.91 -2.46
C TYR A 178 16.66 2.79 -1.42
N VAL A 179 16.22 1.57 -1.75
CA VAL A 179 16.29 0.41 -0.84
C VAL A 179 17.75 0.04 -0.55
N LYS A 180 18.62 0.00 -1.57
CA LYS A 180 20.06 -0.26 -1.38
C LYS A 180 20.70 0.76 -0.43
N ARG A 181 20.40 2.05 -0.62
CA ARG A 181 20.90 3.12 0.28
C ARG A 181 20.41 2.95 1.72
N ARG A 182 19.18 2.48 1.92
CA ARG A 182 18.60 2.19 3.23
C ARG A 182 19.24 0.98 3.92
N GLN A 183 19.67 -0.02 3.17
CA GLN A 183 20.35 -1.22 3.69
C GLN A 183 21.82 -0.95 4.06
N ALA A 184 22.44 0.05 3.43
CA ALA A 184 23.83 0.43 3.70
C ALA A 184 24.01 1.36 4.92
N GLN A 185 22.92 1.79 5.56
CA GLN A 185 22.88 2.65 6.75
C GLN A 185 22.53 1.85 8.00
#